data_AF-T1HIU5-F1
#
_entry.id   AF-T1HIU5-F1
#
_cell.length_a   1.000
_cell.length_b   1.000
_cell.length_c   1.000
_cell.angle_alpha   90.00
_cell.angle_beta   90.00
_cell.angle_gamma   90.00
#
_symmetry.space_group_name_H-M   'P 1'
#
loop_
_entity.id
_entity.type
_entity.pdbx_description
1 polymer ?
#
loop_
_entity_poly.entity_id
_entity_poly.type
_entity_poly.pdbx_seq_one_letter_code
_entity_poly.pdbx_strand_id
1 'polypeptide(L)'
;LYFFFQTYDDTADSQLKVNDVIEICGFINFSPLSQDNELPNINIPRLHAVTLKTIKSLNPYCSSDPKHNQILSEAKKLRSELHLVLTQLLLGDSLAADYLICHLIAHVYARLDSTVLGKFTVNLSNIPRTNDYITNLYKLISQLLPKTHYLPMSLETMNSTEMIPKKNYETDRLQTGLLQLSEHTHLVIDETKLEVGKLEEKGVKNIQALKCLIENQKLDYDFKFFTVEFLTDVPVLILSEGKSLLPSDCHIVLTPLPEYTSSLEECYLAIGKYLRQPLLDQLRQYLALVTTVTNFNLPEHLLQVTHFHN
;
A
#
# COMPACT_ATOMS: atom_id res chain seq x y z
N LEU A 1 10.97 -16.57 -7.32
CA LEU A 1 12.19 -16.56 -8.17
C LEU A 1 13.14 -15.56 -7.50
N TYR A 2 14.33 -15.99 -7.06
CA TYR A 2 15.29 -15.07 -6.42
C TYR A 2 16.35 -14.71 -7.46
N PHE A 3 16.63 -13.42 -7.60
CA PHE A 3 17.71 -12.90 -8.43
C PHE A 3 18.78 -12.30 -7.53
N PHE A 4 20.03 -12.66 -7.80
CA PHE A 4 21.18 -12.06 -7.15
C PHE A 4 21.73 -11.00 -8.10
N PHE A 5 22.08 -9.84 -7.58
CA PHE A 5 22.86 -8.86 -8.31
C PHE A 5 24.10 -8.49 -7.50
N GLN A 6 25.13 -8.04 -8.19
CA GLN A 6 26.37 -7.60 -7.61
C GLN A 6 26.62 -6.15 -8.01
N THR A 7 26.86 -5.31 -7.01
CA THR A 7 27.36 -3.95 -7.12
C THR A 7 28.89 -3.97 -6.97
N TYR A 8 29.56 -3.01 -7.59
CA TYR A 8 31.03 -2.87 -7.55
C TYR A 8 31.48 -1.54 -6.94
N ASP A 9 30.52 -0.72 -6.52
CA ASP A 9 30.73 0.58 -5.90
C ASP A 9 30.20 0.48 -4.47
N ASP A 10 31.09 0.69 -3.49
CA ASP A 10 30.79 0.62 -2.06
C ASP A 10 29.71 1.64 -1.65
N THR A 11 29.50 2.69 -2.46
CA THR A 11 28.46 3.70 -2.18
C THR A 11 27.04 3.23 -2.52
N ALA A 12 26.89 2.27 -3.44
CA ALA A 12 25.58 1.81 -3.90
C ALA A 12 24.84 0.99 -2.82
N ASP A 13 25.56 0.16 -2.08
CA ASP A 13 24.97 -0.68 -1.02
C ASP A 13 24.48 0.15 0.18
N SER A 14 25.11 1.29 0.45
CA SER A 14 24.74 2.17 1.56
C SER A 14 23.40 2.91 1.35
N GLN A 15 22.91 2.99 0.12
CA GLN A 15 21.71 3.76 -0.23
C GLN A 15 20.44 2.92 -0.33
N LEU A 16 20.56 1.60 -0.43
CA LEU A 16 19.43 0.69 -0.60
C LEU A 16 18.79 0.36 0.74
N LYS A 17 17.47 0.54 0.81
CA LYS A 17 16.66 0.11 1.94
C LYS A 17 15.89 -1.16 1.58
N VAL A 18 15.54 -1.91 2.62
CA VAL A 18 14.66 -3.06 2.48
C VAL A 18 13.31 -2.58 1.91
N ASN A 19 12.80 -3.33 0.93
CA ASN A 19 11.56 -3.05 0.17
C ASN A 19 11.63 -1.88 -0.82
N ASP A 20 12.81 -1.31 -1.07
CA ASP A 20 13.00 -0.39 -2.19
C ASP A 20 12.69 -1.08 -3.52
N VAL A 21 11.99 -0.36 -4.40
CA VAL A 21 11.82 -0.79 -5.79
C VAL A 21 12.96 -0.21 -6.60
N ILE A 22 13.75 -1.07 -7.25
CA ILE A 22 14.94 -0.67 -7.99
C ILE A 22 14.88 -1.14 -9.44
N GLU A 23 15.42 -0.32 -10.33
CA GLU A 23 15.76 -0.67 -11.70
C GLU A 23 17.26 -0.99 -11.76
N ILE A 24 17.60 -2.16 -12.29
CA ILE A 24 18.99 -2.60 -12.45
C ILE A 24 19.24 -2.89 -13.92
N CYS A 25 20.24 -2.24 -14.49
CA CYS A 25 20.77 -2.54 -15.82
C CYS A 25 22.17 -3.12 -15.66
N GLY A 26 22.45 -4.23 -16.33
CA GLY A 26 23.70 -4.94 -16.14
C GLY A 26 23.86 -6.17 -17.02
N PHE A 27 24.94 -6.91 -16.78
CA PHE A 27 25.25 -8.13 -17.51
C PHE A 27 24.91 -9.35 -16.66
N ILE A 28 24.12 -10.27 -17.22
CA ILE A 28 23.85 -11.54 -16.55
C ILE A 28 25.04 -12.47 -16.75
N ASN A 29 25.50 -13.06 -15.65
CA ASN A 29 26.56 -14.06 -15.64
C ASN A 29 26.09 -15.28 -14.86
N PHE A 30 26.52 -16.45 -15.27
CA PHE A 30 26.18 -17.71 -14.63
C PHE A 30 27.42 -18.21 -13.91
N SER A 31 27.40 -18.20 -12.58
CA SER A 31 28.52 -18.66 -11.76
C SER A 31 28.05 -19.73 -10.76
N PRO A 32 28.90 -20.72 -10.46
CA PRO A 32 28.56 -21.73 -9.46
C PRO A 32 28.47 -21.09 -8.06
N LEU A 33 27.58 -21.63 -7.23
CA LEU A 33 27.36 -21.17 -5.84
C LEU A 33 28.58 -21.36 -4.94
N SER A 34 29.38 -22.40 -5.21
CA SER A 34 30.51 -22.84 -4.41
C SER A 34 31.66 -23.25 -5.33
N GLN A 35 32.89 -22.90 -4.94
CA GLN A 35 34.11 -23.44 -5.57
C GLN A 35 34.43 -24.87 -5.09
N ASP A 36 33.70 -25.36 -4.08
CA ASP A 36 33.84 -26.71 -3.53
C ASP A 36 33.08 -27.73 -4.38
N ASN A 37 33.84 -28.66 -4.95
CA ASN A 37 33.46 -29.64 -5.99
C ASN A 37 32.42 -30.71 -5.59
N GLU A 38 31.72 -30.56 -4.46
CA GLU A 38 30.88 -31.66 -3.90
C GLU A 38 29.38 -31.52 -4.17
N LEU A 39 28.91 -30.38 -4.68
CA LEU A 39 27.51 -30.19 -5.10
C LEU A 39 27.40 -30.09 -6.63
N PRO A 40 26.30 -30.56 -7.25
CA PRO A 40 26.09 -30.35 -8.67
C PRO A 40 26.20 -28.86 -8.98
N ASN A 41 26.97 -28.53 -10.03
CA ASN A 41 27.22 -27.16 -10.50
C ASN A 41 25.91 -26.48 -10.93
N ILE A 42 25.12 -26.04 -9.95
CA ILE A 42 23.94 -25.21 -10.18
C ILE A 42 24.47 -23.80 -10.45
N ASN A 43 24.57 -23.47 -11.73
CA ASN A 43 24.89 -22.14 -12.19
C ASN A 43 23.75 -21.19 -11.82
N ILE A 44 24.00 -20.28 -10.89
CA ILE A 44 23.03 -19.27 -10.50
C ILE A 44 23.23 -18.03 -11.36
N PRO A 45 22.17 -17.49 -12.00
CA PRO A 45 22.25 -16.21 -12.67
C PRO A 45 22.51 -15.11 -11.65
N ARG A 46 23.62 -14.39 -11.84
CA ARG A 46 23.98 -13.18 -11.11
C ARG A 46 24.00 -12.01 -12.08
N LEU A 47 23.28 -10.95 -11.75
CA LEU A 47 23.26 -9.72 -12.53
C LEU A 47 24.39 -8.80 -12.03
N HIS A 48 25.40 -8.60 -12.84
CA HIS A 48 26.45 -7.62 -12.56
C HIS A 48 25.93 -6.23 -12.91
N ALA A 49 25.56 -5.45 -11.90
CA ALA A 49 24.92 -4.16 -12.06
C ALA A 49 25.92 -3.13 -12.60
N VAL A 50 25.57 -2.50 -13.73
CA VAL A 50 26.28 -1.35 -14.30
C VAL A 50 25.62 -0.05 -13.85
N THR A 51 24.29 -0.04 -13.87
CA THR A 51 23.49 1.08 -13.40
C THR A 51 22.42 0.56 -12.45
N LEU A 52 22.27 1.26 -11.32
CA LEU A 52 21.23 1.02 -10.34
C LEU A 52 20.47 2.33 -10.10
N LYS A 53 19.14 2.25 -10.05
CA LYS A 53 18.29 3.41 -9.78
C LYS A 53 17.11 3.02 -8.90
N THR A 54 16.96 3.69 -7.76
CA THR A 54 15.75 3.59 -6.94
C THR A 54 14.58 4.28 -7.63
N ILE A 55 13.48 3.56 -7.80
CA ILE A 55 12.27 4.02 -8.45
C ILE A 55 11.35 4.62 -7.39
N LYS A 56 11.24 5.95 -7.36
CA LYS A 56 10.34 6.66 -6.44
C LYS A 56 8.86 6.48 -6.79
N SER A 57 8.52 6.35 -8.07
CA SER A 57 7.15 6.14 -8.53
C SER A 57 7.11 5.15 -9.68
N LEU A 58 6.26 4.13 -9.56
CA LEU A 58 5.96 3.17 -10.61
C LEU A 58 4.85 3.66 -11.56
N ASN A 59 4.33 4.87 -11.37
CA ASN A 59 3.38 5.43 -12.31
C ASN A 59 4.10 5.79 -13.62
N PRO A 60 3.86 5.07 -14.73
CA PRO A 60 4.59 5.29 -16.00
C PRO A 60 4.36 6.69 -16.58
N TYR A 61 3.30 7.37 -16.15
CA TYR A 61 2.90 8.69 -16.62
C TYR A 61 3.50 9.87 -15.82
N CYS A 62 4.25 9.61 -14.74
CA CYS A 62 4.91 10.63 -13.91
C CYS A 62 6.32 10.99 -14.39
N SER A 63 6.68 10.66 -15.62
CA SER A 63 8.06 10.74 -16.14
C SER A 63 8.40 12.05 -16.88
N SER A 64 7.52 13.06 -16.92
CA SER A 64 7.76 14.29 -17.69
C SER A 64 7.36 15.59 -16.96
N ASP A 65 8.36 16.43 -16.70
CA ASP A 65 8.25 17.75 -16.04
C ASP A 65 7.19 18.73 -16.58
N PRO A 66 7.00 18.90 -17.91
CA PRO A 66 6.04 19.88 -18.40
C PRO A 66 4.57 19.51 -18.12
N LYS A 67 4.24 18.23 -17.94
CA LYS A 67 2.87 17.79 -17.61
C LYS A 67 2.53 17.99 -16.14
N HIS A 68 3.54 18.00 -15.24
CA HIS A 68 3.31 18.17 -13.80
C HIS A 68 2.66 19.52 -13.48
N ASN A 69 3.17 20.61 -14.06
CA ASN A 69 2.62 21.95 -13.84
C ASN A 69 1.18 22.10 -14.33
N GLN A 70 0.83 21.43 -15.42
CA GLN A 70 -0.54 21.41 -15.92
C GLN A 70 -1.48 20.63 -15.00
N ILE A 71 -1.08 19.45 -14.53
CA ILE A 71 -1.89 18.66 -13.61
C ILE A 71 -2.09 19.40 -12.27
N LEU A 72 -1.05 20.09 -11.78
CA LEU A 72 -1.14 20.90 -10.56
C LEU A 72 -2.05 22.12 -10.74
N SER A 73 -2.05 22.78 -11.91
CA SER A 73 -2.99 23.89 -12.15
C SER A 73 -4.44 23.42 -12.27
N GLU A 74 -4.67 22.20 -12.74
CA GLU A 74 -5.98 21.54 -12.80
C GLU A 74 -6.36 20.78 -11.51
N ALA A 75 -5.52 20.80 -10.47
CA ALA A 75 -5.67 19.98 -9.25
C ALA A 75 -7.06 20.09 -8.61
N LYS A 76 -7.63 21.30 -8.52
CA LYS A 76 -8.97 21.51 -7.95
C LYS A 76 -10.05 20.81 -8.76
N LYS A 77 -9.96 20.87 -10.10
CA LYS A 77 -10.89 20.18 -11.00
C LYS A 77 -10.74 18.67 -10.85
N LEU A 78 -9.50 18.16 -10.92
CA LEU A 78 -9.22 16.72 -10.81
C LEU A 78 -9.63 16.14 -9.46
N ARG A 79 -9.47 16.89 -8.36
CA ARG A 79 -10.03 16.52 -7.05
C ARG A 79 -11.54 16.38 -7.13
N SER A 80 -12.25 17.32 -7.76
CA SER A 80 -13.71 17.24 -7.91
C SER A 80 -14.15 16.03 -8.75
N GLU A 81 -13.44 15.71 -9.84
CA GLU A 81 -13.74 14.53 -10.64
C GLU A 81 -13.49 13.23 -9.87
N LEU A 82 -12.38 13.15 -9.12
CA LEU A 82 -12.10 12.02 -8.24
C LEU A 82 -13.18 11.87 -7.17
N HIS A 83 -13.56 12.97 -6.53
CA HIS A 83 -14.61 13.00 -5.52
C HIS A 83 -15.95 12.53 -6.09
N LEU A 84 -16.32 12.97 -7.30
CA LEU A 84 -17.53 12.51 -7.97
C LEU A 84 -17.49 10.98 -8.19
N VAL A 85 -16.40 10.46 -8.76
CA VAL A 85 -16.22 9.02 -9.00
C VAL A 85 -16.32 8.22 -7.71
N LEU A 86 -15.64 8.65 -6.65
CA LEU A 86 -15.64 7.96 -5.37
C LEU A 86 -16.99 8.08 -4.64
N THR A 87 -17.71 9.20 -4.78
CA THR A 87 -19.07 9.34 -4.25
C THR A 87 -20.01 8.33 -4.89
N GLN A 88 -19.92 8.15 -6.21
CA GLN A 88 -20.72 7.14 -6.92
C GLN A 88 -20.33 5.71 -6.47
N LEU A 89 -19.03 5.44 -6.30
CA LEU A 89 -18.52 4.16 -5.81
C LEU A 89 -19.00 3.85 -4.39
N LEU A 90 -19.05 4.88 -3.55
CA LEU A 90 -19.51 4.85 -2.17
C LEU A 90 -21.01 5.16 -2.05
N LEU A 91 -21.77 4.83 -3.09
CA LEU A 91 -23.24 4.77 -3.07
C LEU A 91 -23.92 6.08 -2.70
N GLY A 92 -23.35 7.19 -3.17
CA GLY A 92 -23.84 8.55 -2.92
C GLY A 92 -23.29 9.19 -1.64
N ASP A 93 -22.47 8.48 -0.86
CA ASP A 93 -21.86 9.03 0.35
C ASP A 93 -20.66 9.92 0.01
N SER A 94 -20.93 11.22 -0.12
CA SER A 94 -19.94 12.25 -0.41
C SER A 94 -18.91 12.40 0.72
N LEU A 95 -19.32 12.21 1.97
CA LEU A 95 -18.40 12.38 3.10
C LEU A 95 -17.37 11.24 3.10
N ALA A 96 -17.83 10.00 2.92
CA ALA A 96 -16.95 8.85 2.79
C ALA A 96 -15.97 9.01 1.61
N ALA A 97 -16.39 9.65 0.51
CA ALA A 97 -15.52 9.95 -0.62
C ALA A 97 -14.38 10.91 -0.25
N ASP A 98 -14.64 11.98 0.49
CA ASP A 98 -13.59 12.90 0.96
C ASP A 98 -12.56 12.18 1.85
N TYR A 99 -13.01 11.34 2.80
CA TYR A 99 -12.10 10.56 3.66
C TYR A 99 -11.30 9.54 2.87
N LEU A 100 -11.90 8.90 1.86
CA LEU A 100 -11.17 8.00 0.99
C LEU A 100 -10.12 8.74 0.15
N ILE A 101 -10.40 9.95 -0.33
CA ILE A 101 -9.38 10.78 -1.00
C ILE A 101 -8.22 11.08 -0.04
N CYS A 102 -8.51 11.48 1.20
CA CYS A 102 -7.50 11.71 2.22
C CYS A 102 -6.63 10.46 2.44
N HIS A 103 -7.24 9.27 2.48
CA HIS A 103 -6.51 8.01 2.56
C HIS A 103 -5.63 7.75 1.32
N LEU A 104 -6.15 8.00 0.10
CA LEU A 104 -5.43 7.77 -1.15
C LEU A 104 -4.20 8.67 -1.34
N ILE A 105 -4.17 9.83 -0.68
CA ILE A 105 -3.03 10.76 -0.73
C ILE A 105 -2.16 10.74 0.55
N ALA A 106 -2.53 9.93 1.54
CA ALA A 106 -1.78 9.79 2.78
C ALA A 106 -0.47 9.05 2.54
N HIS A 107 0.61 9.54 3.15
CA HIS A 107 1.94 8.95 3.10
C HIS A 107 2.75 9.43 4.30
N VAL A 108 3.75 8.66 4.71
CA VAL A 108 4.58 9.01 5.86
C VAL A 108 5.62 10.06 5.44
N TYR A 109 5.37 11.32 5.76
CA TYR A 109 6.31 12.41 5.44
C TYR A 109 7.31 12.71 6.58
N ALA A 110 7.00 12.34 7.82
CA ALA A 110 7.87 12.57 8.96
C ALA A 110 7.69 11.53 10.07
N ARG A 111 8.77 11.25 10.79
CA ARG A 111 8.80 10.42 12.00
C ARG A 111 9.51 11.19 13.10
N LEU A 112 8.81 11.45 14.20
CA LEU A 112 9.32 12.18 15.35
C LEU A 112 9.20 11.29 16.58
N ASP A 113 10.34 10.88 17.13
CA ASP A 113 10.44 9.92 18.22
C ASP A 113 9.66 8.61 17.92
N SER A 114 8.54 8.39 18.62
CA SER A 114 7.66 7.23 18.45
C SER A 114 6.43 7.51 17.57
N THR A 115 6.25 8.74 17.08
CA THR A 115 5.06 9.17 16.35
C THR A 115 5.34 9.22 14.85
N VAL A 116 4.43 8.65 14.07
CA VAL A 116 4.47 8.65 12.61
C VAL A 116 3.44 9.64 12.08
N LEU A 117 3.89 10.60 11.28
CA LEU A 117 3.05 11.65 10.71
C LEU A 117 2.77 11.40 9.22
N GLY A 118 1.54 11.74 8.81
CA GLY A 118 1.10 11.67 7.41
C GLY A 118 0.41 10.37 7.00
N LYS A 119 0.51 9.30 7.81
CA LYS A 119 -0.31 8.11 7.64
C LYS A 119 -1.79 8.38 7.99
N PHE A 120 -2.71 7.78 7.25
CA PHE A 120 -4.14 7.92 7.50
C PHE A 120 -4.89 6.62 7.16
N THR A 121 -5.09 5.78 8.17
CA THR A 121 -5.84 4.54 8.07
C THR A 121 -7.32 4.80 8.28
N VAL A 122 -8.13 4.43 7.29
CA VAL A 122 -9.59 4.56 7.32
C VAL A 122 -10.22 3.19 7.48
N ASN A 123 -11.10 3.05 8.46
CA ASN A 123 -12.07 1.96 8.51
C ASN A 123 -13.38 2.43 7.88
N LEU A 124 -13.71 1.88 6.71
CA LEU A 124 -15.01 2.06 6.06
C LEU A 124 -15.90 0.88 6.44
N SER A 125 -16.93 1.15 7.24
CA SER A 125 -17.84 0.12 7.73
C SER A 125 -19.23 0.19 7.08
N ASN A 126 -20.11 -0.77 7.41
CA ASN A 126 -21.44 -0.89 6.80
C ASN A 126 -21.36 -1.09 5.27
N ILE A 127 -20.34 -1.82 4.83
CA ILE A 127 -20.13 -2.10 3.41
C ILE A 127 -21.09 -3.21 2.95
N PRO A 128 -21.78 -3.06 1.79
CA PRO A 128 -22.65 -4.10 1.27
C PRO A 128 -21.89 -5.41 1.02
N ARG A 129 -22.38 -6.50 1.61
CA ARG A 129 -21.85 -7.86 1.40
C ARG A 129 -22.34 -8.53 0.12
N THR A 130 -23.33 -7.94 -0.56
CA THR A 130 -23.95 -8.50 -1.78
C THR A 130 -23.27 -7.96 -3.04
N ASN A 131 -23.43 -8.66 -4.17
CA ASN A 131 -23.16 -8.17 -5.53
C ASN A 131 -21.72 -7.74 -5.82
N ASP A 132 -20.72 -8.51 -5.36
CA ASP A 132 -19.30 -8.28 -5.65
C ASP A 132 -18.79 -6.86 -5.33
N TYR A 133 -19.48 -6.14 -4.44
CA TYR A 133 -19.20 -4.72 -4.17
C TYR A 133 -17.74 -4.50 -3.76
N ILE A 134 -17.25 -5.27 -2.79
CA ILE A 134 -15.85 -5.18 -2.30
C ILE A 134 -14.86 -5.45 -3.43
N THR A 135 -15.13 -6.48 -4.24
CA THR A 135 -14.29 -6.84 -5.39
C THR A 135 -14.23 -5.69 -6.40
N ASN A 136 -15.36 -5.05 -6.70
CA ASN A 136 -15.45 -3.95 -7.65
C ASN A 136 -14.83 -2.66 -7.11
N LEU A 137 -15.00 -2.38 -5.81
CA LEU A 137 -14.32 -1.29 -5.10
C LEU A 137 -12.81 -1.47 -5.17
N TYR A 138 -12.31 -2.66 -4.84
CA TYR A 138 -10.87 -2.96 -4.93
C TYR A 138 -10.36 -2.82 -6.36
N LYS A 139 -11.08 -3.37 -7.37
CA LYS A 139 -10.72 -3.23 -8.79
C LYS A 139 -10.56 -1.78 -9.21
N LEU A 140 -11.46 -0.89 -8.78
CA LEU A 140 -11.39 0.53 -9.12
C LEU A 140 -10.19 1.20 -8.43
N ILE A 141 -9.96 0.93 -7.14
CA ILE A 141 -8.79 1.44 -6.42
C ILE A 141 -7.49 0.98 -7.12
N SER A 142 -7.40 -0.29 -7.51
CA SER A 142 -6.28 -0.84 -8.29
C SER A 142 -6.13 -0.24 -9.68
N GLN A 143 -7.19 0.34 -10.26
CA GLN A 143 -7.08 1.10 -11.51
C GLN A 143 -6.51 2.50 -11.26
N LEU A 144 -6.79 3.14 -10.12
CA LEU A 144 -6.32 4.49 -9.82
C LEU A 144 -4.87 4.53 -9.31
N LEU A 145 -4.42 3.47 -8.64
CA LEU A 145 -3.13 3.43 -7.95
C LEU A 145 -2.15 2.44 -8.61
N PRO A 146 -0.84 2.72 -8.59
CA PRO A 146 0.16 1.83 -9.18
C PRO A 146 0.40 0.56 -8.37
N LYS A 147 0.20 0.60 -7.04
CA LYS A 147 0.47 -0.49 -6.11
C LYS A 147 -0.67 -0.65 -5.12
N THR A 148 -1.34 -1.79 -5.21
CA THR A 148 -2.42 -2.16 -4.28
C THR A 148 -2.28 -3.63 -3.93
N HIS A 149 -2.66 -4.00 -2.71
CA HIS A 149 -2.68 -5.39 -2.26
C HIS A 149 -3.96 -5.65 -1.46
N TYR A 150 -4.73 -6.67 -1.84
CA TYR A 150 -5.95 -7.06 -1.15
C TYR A 150 -5.67 -8.20 -0.17
N LEU A 151 -6.17 -8.09 1.06
CA LEU A 151 -6.01 -9.07 2.12
C LEU A 151 -7.39 -9.45 2.71
N PRO A 152 -7.94 -10.63 2.38
CA PRO A 152 -9.16 -11.14 3.01
C PRO A 152 -8.87 -11.66 4.42
N MET A 153 -9.46 -11.05 5.45
CA MET A 153 -9.20 -11.39 6.85
C MET A 153 -10.07 -12.57 7.34
N SER A 154 -10.07 -13.67 6.60
CA SER A 154 -10.72 -14.92 7.04
C SER A 154 -9.86 -15.68 8.04
N LEU A 155 -10.47 -16.57 8.83
CA LEU A 155 -9.72 -17.43 9.77
C LEU A 155 -8.65 -18.27 9.06
N GLU A 156 -8.96 -18.78 7.88
CA GLU A 156 -8.02 -19.53 7.06
C GLU A 156 -6.83 -18.67 6.65
N THR A 157 -7.06 -17.48 6.08
CA THR A 157 -5.99 -16.57 5.68
C THR A 157 -5.12 -16.20 6.87
N MET A 158 -5.73 -15.84 8.00
CA MET A 158 -4.99 -15.40 9.18
C MET A 158 -4.14 -16.52 9.80
N ASN A 159 -4.62 -17.77 9.81
CA ASN A 159 -3.88 -18.87 10.42
C ASN A 159 -2.89 -19.57 9.48
N SER A 160 -3.05 -19.44 8.15
CA SER A 160 -2.19 -20.13 7.16
C SER A 160 -1.10 -19.23 6.56
N THR A 161 -1.37 -17.93 6.40
CA THR A 161 -0.49 -17.01 5.68
C THR A 161 0.77 -16.65 6.47
N GLU A 162 1.93 -16.69 5.80
CA GLU A 162 3.17 -16.12 6.30
C GLU A 162 3.15 -14.60 6.03
N MET A 163 2.65 -13.80 6.99
CA MET A 163 2.60 -12.34 6.81
C MET A 163 3.93 -11.66 7.12
N ILE A 164 4.67 -12.23 8.07
CA ILE A 164 5.94 -11.70 8.59
C ILE A 164 7.09 -12.40 7.86
N PRO A 165 8.07 -11.65 7.29
CA PRO A 165 9.27 -12.25 6.74
C PRO A 165 10.09 -12.97 7.81
N LYS A 166 10.63 -14.14 7.48
CA LYS A 166 11.38 -14.96 8.44
C LYS A 166 12.66 -15.54 7.87
N LYS A 167 13.75 -15.55 8.64
CA LYS A 167 15.01 -16.19 8.25
C LYS A 167 14.86 -17.70 8.35
N ASN A 168 14.96 -18.37 7.20
CA ASN A 168 15.10 -19.80 7.11
C ASN A 168 16.60 -20.16 7.18
N TYR A 169 17.00 -20.78 8.29
CA TYR A 169 18.39 -21.17 8.55
C TYR A 169 18.83 -22.44 7.80
N GLU A 170 17.92 -23.29 7.35
CA GLU A 170 18.25 -24.49 6.55
C GLU A 170 18.69 -24.10 5.14
N THR A 171 18.04 -23.08 4.58
CA THR A 171 18.33 -22.56 3.24
C THR A 171 19.21 -21.31 3.26
N ASP A 172 19.54 -20.82 4.46
CA ASP A 172 20.20 -19.54 4.75
C ASP A 172 19.55 -18.33 4.03
N ARG A 173 18.22 -18.34 3.88
CA ARG A 173 17.48 -17.33 3.12
C ARG A 173 16.37 -16.69 3.93
N LEU A 174 16.09 -15.43 3.63
CA LEU A 174 14.89 -14.78 4.13
C LEU A 174 13.68 -15.27 3.31
N GLN A 175 12.72 -15.89 3.97
CA GLN A 175 11.41 -16.21 3.39
C GLN A 175 10.56 -14.96 3.38
N THR A 176 9.99 -14.64 2.22
CA THR A 176 9.14 -13.47 2.01
C THR A 176 7.84 -13.59 2.78
N GLY A 177 7.46 -12.52 3.47
CA GLY A 177 6.14 -12.39 4.11
C GLY A 177 5.20 -11.53 3.27
N LEU A 178 3.89 -11.72 3.41
CA LEU A 178 2.88 -10.93 2.69
C LEU A 178 3.00 -9.42 2.96
N LEU A 179 3.35 -9.03 4.18
CA LEU A 179 3.49 -7.61 4.55
C LEU A 179 4.83 -7.00 4.13
N GLN A 180 5.69 -7.75 3.43
CA GLN A 180 6.91 -7.25 2.79
C GLN A 180 6.56 -6.42 1.55
N LEU A 181 5.91 -5.29 1.77
CA LEU A 181 5.41 -4.39 0.73
C LEU A 181 6.37 -3.21 0.55
N SER A 182 6.57 -2.80 -0.70
CA SER A 182 7.28 -1.56 -1.01
C SER A 182 6.48 -0.33 -0.57
N GLU A 183 7.18 0.78 -0.31
CA GLU A 183 6.57 2.05 0.12
C GLU A 183 5.41 2.48 -0.79
N HIS A 184 4.36 3.10 -0.25
CA HIS A 184 3.16 3.55 -0.96
C HIS A 184 2.37 2.41 -1.65
N THR A 185 2.48 1.18 -1.15
CA THR A 185 1.55 0.11 -1.53
C THR A 185 0.29 0.24 -0.67
N HIS A 186 -0.88 0.46 -1.27
CA HIS A 186 -2.12 0.52 -0.51
C HIS A 186 -2.60 -0.90 -0.15
N LEU A 187 -2.62 -1.22 1.13
CA LEU A 187 -3.12 -2.47 1.66
C LEU A 187 -4.63 -2.33 1.96
N VAL A 188 -5.46 -3.08 1.23
CA VAL A 188 -6.92 -3.13 1.44
C VAL A 188 -7.25 -4.40 2.22
N ILE A 189 -7.67 -4.24 3.47
CA ILE A 189 -8.03 -5.35 4.36
C ILE A 189 -9.54 -5.54 4.33
N ASP A 190 -9.99 -6.75 4.04
CA ASP A 190 -11.41 -7.12 4.07
C ASP A 190 -11.73 -7.90 5.36
N GLU A 191 -12.20 -7.15 6.37
CA GLU A 191 -12.71 -7.69 7.63
C GLU A 191 -14.13 -8.26 7.50
N THR A 192 -14.83 -8.05 6.37
CA THR A 192 -16.14 -8.67 6.17
C THR A 192 -16.05 -10.19 6.02
N LYS A 193 -14.86 -10.74 5.74
CA LYS A 193 -14.59 -12.19 5.73
C LYS A 193 -14.21 -12.75 7.11
N LEU A 194 -14.15 -11.91 8.13
CA LEU A 194 -13.85 -12.37 9.48
C LEU A 194 -15.04 -13.12 10.05
N GLU A 195 -14.80 -14.35 10.49
CA GLU A 195 -15.79 -15.24 11.09
C GLU A 195 -15.47 -15.52 12.55
N VAL A 196 -16.49 -15.86 13.33
CA VAL A 196 -16.30 -16.28 14.72
C VAL A 196 -15.53 -17.60 14.73
N GLY A 197 -14.38 -17.61 15.40
CA GLY A 197 -13.57 -18.81 15.56
C GLY A 197 -12.27 -18.51 16.28
N LYS A 198 -11.36 -19.48 16.27
CA LYS A 198 -10.10 -19.40 17.01
C LYS A 198 -8.96 -19.00 16.08
N LEU A 199 -8.26 -17.94 16.47
CA LEU A 199 -6.95 -17.63 15.93
C LEU A 199 -5.91 -18.49 16.64
N GLU A 200 -5.12 -19.20 15.86
CA GLU A 200 -3.97 -19.92 16.38
C GLU A 200 -2.81 -18.94 16.59
N GLU A 201 -1.71 -19.42 17.19
CA GLU A 201 -0.54 -18.59 17.50
C GLU A 201 -0.07 -17.75 16.29
N LYS A 202 -0.06 -18.35 15.09
CA LYS A 202 0.28 -17.64 13.84
C LYS A 202 -0.74 -16.53 13.53
N GLY A 203 -2.03 -16.80 13.66
CA GLY A 203 -3.09 -15.81 13.45
C GLY A 203 -2.96 -14.63 14.41
N VAL A 204 -2.63 -14.88 15.68
CA VAL A 204 -2.38 -13.83 16.67
C VAL A 204 -1.18 -12.97 16.28
N LYS A 205 -0.06 -13.60 15.89
CA LYS A 205 1.14 -12.87 15.41
C LYS A 205 0.85 -12.04 14.15
N ASN A 206 0.07 -12.60 13.22
CA ASN A 206 -0.34 -11.90 12.01
C ASN A 206 -1.19 -10.66 12.32
N ILE A 207 -2.14 -10.74 13.26
CA ILE A 207 -2.89 -9.56 13.73
C ILE A 207 -1.97 -8.55 14.40
N GLN A 208 -1.05 -8.99 15.26
CA GLN A 208 -0.09 -8.08 15.91
C GLN A 208 0.77 -7.34 14.89
N ALA A 209 1.25 -8.02 13.85
CA ALA A 209 2.00 -7.39 12.76
C ALA A 209 1.16 -6.37 11.98
N LEU A 210 -0.11 -6.67 11.69
CA LEU A 210 -1.02 -5.71 11.07
C LEU A 210 -1.23 -4.46 11.95
N LYS A 211 -1.41 -4.64 13.26
CA LYS A 211 -1.54 -3.52 14.21
C LYS A 211 -0.29 -2.65 14.23
N CYS A 212 0.89 -3.26 14.38
CA CYS A 212 2.18 -2.54 14.37
C CYS A 212 2.40 -1.80 13.04
N LEU A 213 2.07 -2.43 11.91
CA LEU A 213 2.16 -1.79 10.60
C LEU A 213 1.22 -0.57 10.51
N ILE A 214 -0.02 -0.68 10.98
CA ILE A 214 -0.99 0.42 10.94
C ILE A 214 -0.59 1.57 11.88
N GLU A 215 -0.18 1.27 13.11
CA GLU A 215 0.08 2.27 14.14
C GLU A 215 1.46 2.90 13.97
N ASN A 216 2.47 2.07 13.76
CA ASN A 216 3.87 2.47 13.82
C ASN A 216 4.56 2.46 12.46
N GLN A 217 3.90 1.98 11.39
CA GLN A 217 4.44 1.97 10.02
C GLN A 217 5.82 1.31 10.02
N LYS A 218 5.84 0.10 10.59
CA LYS A 218 7.00 -0.77 10.85
C LYS A 218 6.60 -2.23 10.66
N LEU A 219 7.58 -3.07 10.37
CA LEU A 219 7.42 -4.52 10.29
C LEU A 219 8.63 -5.22 10.88
N ASP A 220 8.39 -6.07 11.88
CA ASP A 220 9.42 -6.86 12.55
C ASP A 220 9.69 -8.15 11.78
N TYR A 221 10.93 -8.36 11.33
CA TYR A 221 11.34 -9.58 10.64
C TYR A 221 11.81 -10.60 11.66
N ASP A 222 11.36 -11.84 11.51
CA ASP A 222 11.65 -12.94 12.44
C ASP A 222 12.95 -13.65 12.08
N PHE A 223 14.00 -13.45 12.89
CA PHE A 223 15.27 -14.17 12.79
C PHE A 223 15.37 -15.32 13.80
N LYS A 224 14.24 -15.90 14.21
CA LYS A 224 14.07 -17.03 15.16
C LYS A 224 14.48 -16.73 16.61
N PHE A 225 15.60 -16.04 16.82
CA PHE A 225 16.15 -15.72 18.15
C PHE A 225 15.98 -14.25 18.52
N PHE A 226 15.82 -13.38 17.52
CA PHE A 226 15.58 -11.96 17.68
C PHE A 226 14.72 -11.47 16.52
N THR A 227 14.15 -10.28 16.68
CA THR A 227 13.44 -9.57 15.63
C THR A 227 14.26 -8.38 15.17
N VAL A 228 14.16 -8.04 13.88
CA VAL A 228 14.73 -6.81 13.33
C VAL A 228 13.60 -5.96 12.78
N GLU A 229 13.48 -4.75 13.29
CA GLU A 229 12.45 -3.80 12.88
C GLU A 229 12.87 -3.09 11.59
N PHE A 230 11.98 -3.08 10.59
CA PHE A 230 12.12 -2.29 9.37
C PHE A 230 11.00 -1.27 9.25
N LEU A 231 11.34 -0.03 8.90
CA LEU A 231 10.35 1.01 8.62
C LEU A 231 9.60 0.68 7.32
N THR A 232 8.30 0.99 7.29
CA THR A 232 7.43 0.81 6.11
C THR A 232 6.60 2.06 5.88
N ASP A 233 6.11 2.28 4.66
CA ASP A 233 5.08 3.28 4.36
C ASP A 233 3.98 2.59 3.56
N VAL A 234 2.97 2.09 4.26
CA VAL A 234 1.89 1.26 3.72
C VAL A 234 0.58 1.86 4.21
N PRO A 235 -0.11 2.67 3.38
CA PRO A 235 -1.46 3.11 3.68
C PRO A 235 -2.41 1.92 3.77
N VAL A 236 -3.21 1.86 4.84
CA VAL A 236 -4.16 0.76 5.07
C VAL A 236 -5.61 1.27 4.97
N LEU A 237 -6.41 0.62 4.14
CA LEU A 237 -7.86 0.78 4.06
C LEU A 237 -8.51 -0.47 4.63
N ILE A 238 -9.38 -0.32 5.61
CA ILE A 238 -10.10 -1.42 6.23
C ILE A 238 -11.56 -1.38 5.76
N LEU A 239 -12.05 -2.50 5.25
CA LEU A 239 -13.42 -2.71 4.80
C LEU A 239 -14.09 -3.65 5.80
N SER A 240 -15.13 -3.19 6.48
CA SER A 240 -15.73 -3.95 7.59
C SER A 240 -17.25 -3.83 7.65
N GLU A 241 -17.89 -4.65 8.50
CA GLU A 241 -19.32 -4.51 8.79
C GLU A 241 -19.60 -3.41 9.82
N GLY A 242 -18.66 -3.17 10.74
CA GLY A 242 -18.84 -2.26 11.87
C GLY A 242 -17.52 -1.64 12.32
N LYS A 243 -17.34 -1.46 13.63
CA LYS A 243 -16.04 -1.01 14.14
C LYS A 243 -15.00 -2.12 13.95
N SER A 244 -13.90 -1.78 13.29
CA SER A 244 -12.80 -2.71 13.00
C SER A 244 -12.12 -3.24 14.26
N LEU A 245 -11.60 -4.47 14.17
CA LEU A 245 -10.72 -5.08 15.18
C LEU A 245 -9.31 -4.45 15.18
N LEU A 246 -8.91 -3.93 14.02
CA LEU A 246 -7.64 -3.26 13.81
C LEU A 246 -7.76 -1.78 14.19
N PRO A 247 -6.65 -1.16 14.63
CA PRO A 247 -6.62 0.28 14.84
C PRO A 247 -6.90 1.01 13.53
N SER A 248 -7.54 2.17 13.63
CA SER A 248 -7.75 3.09 12.50
C SER A 248 -7.73 4.52 13.02
N ASP A 249 -7.26 5.43 12.18
CA ASP A 249 -7.22 6.87 12.49
C ASP A 249 -8.61 7.49 12.35
N CYS A 250 -9.44 6.94 11.47
CA CYS A 250 -10.82 7.36 11.28
C CYS A 250 -11.74 6.16 10.99
N HIS A 251 -12.91 6.13 11.64
CA HIS A 251 -13.98 5.18 11.36
C HIS A 251 -15.14 5.91 10.69
N ILE A 252 -15.39 5.57 9.43
CA ILE A 252 -16.51 6.10 8.64
C ILE A 252 -17.52 4.99 8.44
N VAL A 253 -18.75 5.22 8.92
CA VAL A 253 -19.88 4.35 8.64
C VAL A 253 -20.47 4.77 7.31
N LEU A 254 -20.40 3.90 6.30
CA LEU A 254 -20.98 4.18 5.00
C LEU A 254 -22.49 4.39 5.14
N THR A 255 -23.00 5.45 4.52
CA THR A 255 -24.43 5.79 4.48
C THR A 255 -24.95 5.76 3.03
N PRO A 256 -25.22 4.55 2.48
CA PRO A 256 -25.70 4.43 1.11
C PRO A 256 -27.03 5.14 0.90
N LEU A 257 -27.13 5.92 -0.18
CA LEU A 257 -28.40 6.47 -0.62
C LEU A 257 -29.25 5.38 -1.30
N PRO A 258 -30.57 5.29 -1.03
CA PRO A 258 -31.42 4.20 -1.53
C PRO A 258 -31.32 3.99 -3.05
N GLU A 259 -31.28 5.09 -3.82
CA GLU A 259 -31.20 5.10 -5.29
C GLU A 259 -30.00 4.30 -5.83
N TYR A 260 -28.88 4.31 -5.10
CA TYR A 260 -27.64 3.64 -5.50
C TYR A 260 -27.64 2.16 -5.13
N THR A 261 -28.29 1.80 -4.01
CA THR A 261 -28.35 0.42 -3.53
C THR A 261 -29.16 -0.49 -4.45
N SER A 262 -30.19 0.04 -5.10
CA SER A 262 -31.02 -0.67 -6.08
C SER A 262 -30.37 -0.87 -7.44
N SER A 263 -29.35 -0.07 -7.78
CA SER A 263 -28.76 0.01 -9.13
C SER A 263 -27.23 -0.13 -9.12
N LEU A 264 -26.69 -0.98 -8.23
CA LEU A 264 -25.24 -1.13 -8.04
C LEU A 264 -24.49 -1.42 -9.35
N GLU A 265 -24.97 -2.37 -10.16
CA GLU A 265 -24.32 -2.71 -11.44
C GLU A 265 -24.32 -1.54 -12.42
N GLU A 266 -25.41 -0.78 -12.48
CA GLU A 266 -25.53 0.40 -13.34
C GLU A 266 -24.56 1.50 -12.89
N CYS A 267 -24.43 1.72 -11.58
CA CYS A 267 -23.45 2.63 -11.00
C CYS A 267 -22.02 2.24 -11.42
N TYR A 268 -21.65 0.95 -11.29
CA TYR A 268 -20.34 0.46 -11.72
C TYR A 268 -20.10 0.64 -13.22
N LEU A 269 -21.10 0.36 -14.05
CA LEU A 269 -21.02 0.56 -15.50
C LEU A 269 -20.89 2.04 -15.86
N ALA A 270 -21.60 2.93 -15.17
CA ALA A 270 -21.50 4.38 -15.37
C ALA A 270 -20.11 4.89 -14.99
N ILE A 271 -19.59 4.46 -13.83
CA ILE A 271 -18.23 4.78 -13.40
C ILE A 271 -17.21 4.27 -14.42
N GLY A 272 -17.30 3.03 -14.86
CA GLY A 272 -16.38 2.47 -15.86
C GLY A 272 -16.46 3.11 -17.25
N LYS A 273 -17.59 3.76 -17.58
CA LYS A 273 -17.73 4.57 -18.81
C LYS A 273 -17.11 5.96 -18.64
N TYR A 274 -17.25 6.55 -17.47
CA TYR A 274 -16.77 7.88 -17.13
C TYR A 274 -15.25 7.90 -16.86
N LEU A 275 -14.77 6.94 -16.07
CA LEU A 275 -13.37 6.75 -15.68
C LEU A 275 -12.57 6.06 -16.81
N ARG A 276 -12.44 6.74 -17.94
CA ARG A 276 -11.63 6.31 -19.09
C ARG A 276 -10.58 7.35 -19.44
N GLN A 277 -9.71 7.05 -20.39
CA GLN A 277 -8.78 8.04 -20.92
C GLN A 277 -9.54 9.22 -21.57
N PRO A 278 -9.06 10.46 -21.42
CA PRO A 278 -7.81 10.86 -20.74
C PRO A 278 -7.93 11.01 -19.21
N LEU A 279 -9.15 11.06 -18.66
CA LEU A 279 -9.40 11.38 -17.25
C LEU A 279 -8.69 10.41 -16.28
N LEU A 280 -8.77 9.11 -16.52
CA LEU A 280 -8.13 8.10 -15.66
C LEU A 280 -6.62 8.34 -15.51
N ASP A 281 -5.93 8.68 -16.60
CA ASP A 281 -4.50 8.94 -16.57
C ASP A 281 -4.18 10.29 -15.91
N GLN A 282 -5.05 11.29 -16.04
CA GLN A 282 -4.94 12.56 -15.31
C GLN A 282 -5.12 12.36 -13.80
N LEU A 283 -6.08 11.52 -13.38
CA LEU A 283 -6.30 11.20 -11.97
C LEU A 283 -5.14 10.42 -11.37
N ARG A 284 -4.58 9.44 -12.10
CA ARG A 284 -3.36 8.73 -11.69
C ARG A 284 -2.18 9.67 -11.50
N GLN A 285 -1.98 10.60 -12.44
CA GLN A 285 -0.93 11.63 -12.34
C GLN A 285 -1.18 12.57 -11.16
N TYR A 286 -2.43 13.01 -10.97
CA TYR A 286 -2.82 13.86 -9.84
C TYR A 286 -2.50 13.20 -8.49
N LEU A 287 -2.96 11.96 -8.27
CA LEU A 287 -2.68 11.22 -7.04
C LEU A 287 -1.18 11.02 -6.79
N ALA A 288 -0.41 10.71 -7.84
CA ALA A 288 1.03 10.53 -7.72
C ALA A 288 1.77 11.85 -7.44
N LEU A 289 1.33 12.99 -7.99
CA LEU A 289 1.99 14.28 -7.77
C LEU A 289 1.68 14.86 -6.40
N VAL A 290 0.43 14.77 -5.95
CA VAL A 290 0.03 15.26 -4.63
C VAL A 290 0.70 14.46 -3.50
N THR A 291 1.03 13.18 -3.74
CA THR A 291 1.78 12.36 -2.77
C THR A 291 3.28 12.62 -2.79
N THR A 292 3.88 12.99 -3.93
CA THR A 292 5.36 13.02 -4.08
C THR A 292 5.99 14.41 -4.16
N VAL A 293 5.25 15.44 -4.61
CA VAL A 293 5.82 16.77 -4.93
C VAL A 293 5.50 17.81 -3.86
N THR A 294 4.38 17.71 -3.17
CA THR A 294 4.00 18.73 -2.18
C THR A 294 4.65 18.43 -0.84
N ASN A 295 5.72 19.15 -0.51
CA ASN A 295 6.21 19.21 0.86
C ASN A 295 5.07 19.68 1.76
N PHE A 296 4.60 18.82 2.64
CA PHE A 296 3.52 19.13 3.55
C PHE A 296 4.02 20.06 4.65
N ASN A 297 3.87 21.37 4.45
CA ASN A 297 4.13 22.38 5.47
C ASN A 297 2.81 22.73 6.14
N LEU A 298 2.66 22.38 7.42
CA LEU A 298 1.49 22.77 8.20
C LEU A 298 1.51 24.30 8.36
N PRO A 299 0.47 25.03 7.92
CA PRO A 299 0.37 26.46 8.16
C PRO A 299 0.38 26.77 9.66
N GLU A 300 1.07 27.84 10.08
CA GLU A 300 1.25 28.18 11.50
C GLU A 300 -0.05 28.30 12.30
N HIS A 301 -1.13 28.77 11.68
CA HIS A 301 -2.44 28.88 12.32
C HIS A 301 -3.06 27.53 12.72
N LEU A 302 -2.71 26.43 12.03
CA LEU A 302 -3.16 25.08 12.38
C LEU A 302 -2.29 24.45 13.47
N LEU A 303 -1.01 24.84 13.58
CA LEU A 303 -0.12 24.40 14.65
C LEU A 303 -0.60 24.91 16.02
N GLN A 304 -1.25 26.07 16.08
CA GLN A 304 -1.76 26.61 17.34
C GLN A 304 -2.96 25.82 17.89
N VAL A 305 -3.75 25.16 17.04
CA VAL A 305 -4.95 24.41 17.45
C VAL A 305 -4.58 23.04 18.04
N THR A 306 -3.49 22.42 17.58
CA THR A 306 -3.05 21.11 18.09
C THR A 306 -2.46 21.15 19.50
N HIS A 307 -2.03 22.32 19.98
CA HIS A 307 -1.52 22.50 21.35
C HIS A 307 -2.62 22.52 22.43
N PHE A 308 -3.90 22.54 22.07
CA PHE A 308 -5.00 22.64 23.05
C PHE A 308 -5.62 21.28 23.46
N HIS A 309 -5.11 20.15 22.98
CA HIS A 309 -5.67 18.82 23.28
C HIS A 309 -4.65 17.77 23.80
N ASN A 310 -3.55 18.21 24.39
CA ASN A 310 -2.71 17.33 25.24
C ASN A 310 -3.03 17.56 26.72
#